data_AF-A0A2D7JZK4-F1
#
_entry.id   AF-A0A2D7JZK4-F1
#
_cell.length_a   1.000
_cell.length_b   1.000
_cell.length_c   1.000
_cell.angle_alpha   90.00
_cell.angle_beta   90.00
_cell.angle_gamma   90.00
#
_symmetry.space_group_name_H-M   'P 1'
#
loop_
_entity.id
_entity.type
_entity.pdbx_description
1 polymer ?
#
loop_
_entity_poly.entity_id
_entity_poly.type
_entity_poly.pdbx_seq_one_letter_code
_entity_poly.pdbx_strand_id
1 'polypeptide(L)'
;MDYYCLEIIEQIDLFLHTNRKGEDYAVNGAMRNAWKDAIRNPHKVKKWKHIIEEFNENINSMGIEYITSYNFNFDLGVGDKVGTIRKTHQQLTDKTFYLPRGVEHFCLMDIVATCLANRNFTTWIKSLDEHSLKQMTTEKGNLSYSAETMLRYLSKDLYYVEQHTALRDARMEFRLLMECWKNWDSHIRKHFVNNIKSVSWQQFNKGLSMKQKLENRGGRK
;
A
#
# COMPACT_ATOMS: atom_id res chain seq x y z
N MET A 1 -1.81 13.53 9.83
CA MET A 1 -2.63 14.25 8.82
C MET A 1 -2.13 13.82 7.45
N ASP A 2 -2.94 13.86 6.40
CA ASP A 2 -2.47 13.71 5.02
C ASP A 2 -2.16 15.06 4.39
N TYR A 3 -1.12 15.11 3.56
CA TYR A 3 -0.64 16.32 2.91
C TYR A 3 -0.66 16.21 1.40
N TYR A 4 -0.84 17.35 0.75
CA TYR A 4 -0.51 17.55 -0.65
C TYR A 4 0.84 18.27 -0.75
N CYS A 5 1.69 17.77 -1.64
CA CYS A 5 2.98 18.38 -1.93
C CYS A 5 2.78 19.65 -2.77
N LEU A 6 3.17 20.82 -2.24
CA LEU A 6 3.01 22.12 -2.90
C LEU A 6 3.61 22.09 -4.32
N GLU A 7 4.83 21.60 -4.43
CA GLU A 7 5.60 21.53 -5.67
C GLU A 7 4.92 20.65 -6.74
N ILE A 8 4.01 19.75 -6.35
CA ILE A 8 3.21 18.92 -7.26
C ILE A 8 1.87 19.61 -7.57
N ILE A 9 1.22 20.20 -6.57
CA ILE A 9 -0.06 20.90 -6.72
C ILE A 9 0.05 22.12 -7.65
N GLU A 10 1.21 22.75 -7.71
CA GLU A 10 1.50 23.88 -8.60
C GLU A 10 1.75 23.48 -10.07
N GLN A 11 1.96 22.18 -10.36
CA GLN A 11 2.18 21.71 -11.73
C GLN A 11 0.85 21.52 -12.46
N ILE A 12 0.39 22.58 -13.12
CA ILE A 12 -0.87 22.60 -13.89
C ILE A 12 -0.89 21.53 -14.99
N ASP A 13 0.26 21.19 -15.57
CA ASP A 13 0.34 20.17 -16.63
C ASP A 13 -0.10 18.77 -16.15
N LEU A 14 0.02 18.48 -14.84
CA LEU A 14 -0.42 17.21 -14.26
C LEU A 14 -1.95 17.03 -14.26
N PHE A 15 -2.71 18.09 -14.53
CA PHE A 15 -4.16 18.01 -14.69
C PHE A 15 -4.58 17.37 -15.99
N LEU A 16 -3.66 17.25 -16.95
CA LEU A 16 -3.95 16.74 -18.26
C LEU A 16 -3.27 15.40 -18.45
N HIS A 17 -3.98 14.48 -19.09
CA HIS A 17 -3.38 13.31 -19.67
C HIS A 17 -2.83 13.73 -21.03
N THR A 18 -1.51 13.84 -21.08
CA THR A 18 -0.77 14.18 -22.29
C THR A 18 -0.23 12.91 -22.92
N ASN A 19 -0.44 12.73 -24.23
CA ASN A 19 0.10 11.59 -24.95
C ASN A 19 1.60 11.80 -25.30
N ARG A 20 2.24 10.79 -25.91
CA ARG A 20 3.66 10.88 -26.29
C ARG A 20 4.00 11.98 -27.29
N LYS A 21 3.00 12.50 -28.02
CA LYS A 21 3.14 13.61 -28.97
C LYS A 21 3.00 14.98 -28.31
N GLY A 22 2.72 15.03 -27.01
CA GLY A 22 2.45 16.29 -26.31
C GLY A 22 1.00 16.76 -26.42
N GLU A 23 0.08 15.93 -26.92
CA GLU A 23 -1.32 16.31 -27.07
C GLU A 23 -2.12 15.93 -25.82
N ASP A 24 -2.80 16.92 -25.24
CA ASP A 24 -3.70 16.73 -24.11
C ASP A 24 -5.03 16.16 -24.59
N TYR A 25 -5.40 14.98 -24.08
CA TYR A 25 -6.57 14.25 -24.57
C TYR A 25 -7.62 13.96 -23.49
N ALA A 26 -7.30 14.15 -22.21
CA ALA A 26 -8.24 13.97 -21.11
C ALA A 26 -7.79 14.71 -19.85
N VAL A 27 -8.71 14.90 -18.90
CA VAL A 27 -8.40 15.44 -17.58
C VAL A 27 -7.99 14.31 -16.64
N ASN A 28 -6.91 14.51 -15.91
CA ASN A 28 -6.48 13.66 -14.81
C ASN A 28 -7.43 13.84 -13.61
N GLY A 29 -8.36 12.89 -13.47
CA GLY A 29 -9.37 12.92 -12.41
C GLY A 29 -8.79 12.91 -11.00
N ALA A 30 -7.67 12.22 -10.79
CA ALA A 30 -7.00 12.17 -9.49
C ALA A 30 -6.41 13.53 -9.12
N MET A 31 -5.71 14.17 -10.07
CA MET A 31 -5.14 15.50 -9.86
C MET A 31 -6.24 16.56 -9.64
N ARG A 32 -7.32 16.52 -10.43
CA ARG A 32 -8.49 17.38 -10.25
C ARG A 32 -9.09 17.26 -8.85
N ASN A 33 -9.24 16.03 -8.34
CA ASN A 33 -9.80 15.78 -7.01
C ASN A 33 -8.85 16.27 -5.90
N ALA A 34 -7.55 16.00 -6.02
CA ALA A 34 -6.53 16.49 -5.10
C ALA A 34 -6.53 18.02 -5.02
N TRP A 35 -6.62 18.70 -6.17
CA TRP A 35 -6.65 20.15 -6.21
C TRP A 35 -7.91 20.75 -5.59
N LYS A 36 -9.07 20.14 -5.85
CA LYS A 36 -10.33 20.53 -5.23
C LYS A 36 -10.29 20.43 -3.70
N ASP A 37 -9.67 19.38 -3.16
CA ASP A 37 -9.47 19.25 -1.71
C ASP A 37 -8.44 20.25 -1.18
N ALA A 38 -7.32 20.43 -1.88
CA ALA A 38 -6.27 21.38 -1.52
C ALA A 38 -6.80 22.83 -1.40
N ILE A 39 -7.67 23.27 -2.32
CA ILE A 39 -8.31 24.59 -2.26
C ILE A 39 -9.21 24.73 -1.04
N ARG A 40 -9.98 23.68 -0.73
CA ARG A 40 -10.91 23.68 0.43
C ARG A 40 -10.18 23.55 1.76
N ASN A 41 -9.01 22.92 1.74
CA ASN A 41 -8.21 22.57 2.90
C ASN A 41 -6.75 23.03 2.69
N PRO A 42 -6.49 24.36 2.60
CA PRO A 42 -5.16 24.88 2.25
C PRO A 42 -4.08 24.50 3.26
N HIS A 43 -4.45 24.23 4.52
CA HIS A 43 -3.54 23.73 5.56
C HIS A 43 -2.96 22.33 5.27
N LYS A 44 -3.56 21.56 4.35
CA LYS A 44 -3.02 20.28 3.88
C LYS A 44 -1.92 20.46 2.83
N VAL A 45 -1.76 21.65 2.25
CA VAL A 45 -0.73 21.90 1.24
C VAL A 45 0.56 22.30 1.94
N LYS A 46 1.61 21.50 1.78
CA LYS A 46 2.93 21.73 2.39
C LYS A 46 4.04 21.51 1.37
N LYS A 47 5.13 22.26 1.53
CA LYS A 47 6.38 21.98 0.81
C LYS A 47 6.87 20.57 1.13
N TRP A 48 7.38 19.86 0.13
CA TRP A 48 7.93 18.51 0.29
C TRP A 48 8.91 18.41 1.45
N LYS A 49 9.80 19.41 1.57
CA LYS A 49 10.77 19.53 2.66
C LYS A 49 10.11 19.41 4.04
N HIS A 50 9.05 20.18 4.29
CA HIS A 50 8.37 20.17 5.59
C HIS A 50 7.61 18.87 5.84
N ILE A 51 7.06 18.25 4.79
CA ILE A 51 6.39 16.94 4.90
C ILE A 51 7.41 15.88 5.36
N ILE A 52 8.60 15.85 4.75
CA ILE A 52 9.65 14.89 5.09
C ILE A 52 10.28 15.18 6.46
N GLU A 53 10.48 16.45 6.81
CA GLU A 53 10.94 16.84 8.15
C GLU A 53 9.97 16.35 9.22
N GLU A 54 8.67 16.66 9.09
CA GLU A 54 7.64 16.21 10.03
C GLU A 54 7.54 14.68 10.08
N PHE A 55 7.63 14.01 8.94
CA PHE A 55 7.62 12.55 8.88
C PHE A 55 8.78 11.92 9.66
N ASN A 56 10.00 12.43 9.46
CA ASN A 56 11.19 11.93 10.15
C ASN A 56 11.17 12.28 11.65
N GLU A 57 10.73 13.48 12.01
CA GLU A 57 10.55 13.91 13.40
C GLU A 57 9.56 13.02 14.14
N ASN A 58 8.41 12.71 13.53
CA ASN A 58 7.41 11.81 14.10
C ASN A 58 7.96 10.39 14.29
N ILE A 59 8.68 9.84 13.31
CA ILE A 59 9.32 8.52 13.43
C ILE A 59 10.26 8.48 14.63
N ASN A 60 11.13 9.49 14.77
CA ASN A 60 12.13 9.52 15.83
C ASN A 60 11.50 9.77 17.21
N SER A 61 10.60 10.76 17.32
CA SER A 61 9.98 11.17 18.59
C SER A 61 9.02 10.13 19.16
N MET A 62 8.34 9.38 18.30
CA MET A 62 7.44 8.30 18.72
C MET A 62 8.17 6.96 18.93
N GLY A 63 9.48 6.89 18.69
CA GLY A 63 10.26 5.66 18.82
C GLY A 63 9.78 4.55 17.88
N ILE A 64 9.44 4.89 16.64
CA ILE A 64 8.91 3.92 15.67
C ILE A 64 10.01 2.93 15.27
N GLU A 65 9.84 1.68 15.67
CA GLU A 65 10.74 0.58 15.30
C GLU A 65 10.46 0.01 13.91
N TYR A 66 9.19 0.03 13.47
CA TYR A 66 8.75 -0.59 12.22
C TYR A 66 7.96 0.36 11.34
N ILE A 67 8.23 0.35 10.05
CA ILE A 67 7.42 1.02 9.04
C ILE A 67 6.95 0.05 7.95
N THR A 68 5.71 0.22 7.52
CA THR A 68 5.10 -0.60 6.47
C THR A 68 4.13 0.24 5.65
N SER A 69 3.82 -0.26 4.47
CA SER A 69 2.63 0.07 3.70
C SER A 69 2.09 -1.23 3.09
N TYR A 70 0.91 -1.19 2.47
CA TYR A 70 0.36 -2.38 1.81
C TYR A 70 1.33 -2.90 0.76
N ASN A 71 1.68 -2.10 -0.24
CA ASN A 71 2.67 -2.46 -1.25
C ASN A 71 3.95 -1.63 -1.09
N PHE A 72 4.77 -1.98 -0.11
CA PHE A 72 5.97 -1.23 0.25
C PHE A 72 6.94 -0.93 -0.90
N ASN A 73 7.03 -1.83 -1.89
CA ASN A 73 7.87 -1.60 -3.06
C ASN A 73 7.33 -0.50 -4.00
N PHE A 74 6.01 -0.32 -4.02
CA PHE A 74 5.36 0.77 -4.75
C PHE A 74 5.51 2.10 -4.00
N ASP A 75 5.27 2.12 -2.69
CA ASP A 75 5.32 3.37 -1.92
C ASP A 75 6.74 3.91 -1.74
N LEU A 76 7.66 3.03 -1.33
CA LEU A 76 9.04 3.41 -1.02
C LEU A 76 10.06 2.72 -1.92
N GLY A 77 9.94 1.41 -2.12
CA GLY A 77 10.95 0.61 -2.79
C GLY A 77 12.11 0.22 -1.88
N VAL A 78 12.70 -0.96 -2.12
CA VAL A 78 13.91 -1.46 -1.45
C VAL A 78 14.86 -2.05 -2.48
N GLY A 79 16.17 -1.94 -2.25
CA GLY A 79 17.19 -2.31 -3.23
C GLY A 79 17.07 -1.45 -4.49
N ASP A 80 17.03 -2.08 -5.65
CA ASP A 80 16.96 -1.41 -6.96
C ASP A 80 15.57 -0.85 -7.30
N LYS A 81 14.57 -1.07 -6.44
CA LYS A 81 13.21 -0.55 -6.65
C LYS A 81 13.10 0.89 -6.14
N VAL A 82 12.60 1.77 -6.99
CA VAL A 82 12.33 3.18 -6.66
C VAL A 82 10.81 3.37 -6.59
N GLY A 83 10.27 3.43 -5.36
CA GLY A 83 8.86 3.71 -5.12
C GLY A 83 8.52 5.19 -5.23
N THR A 84 7.23 5.51 -5.08
CA THR A 84 6.66 6.85 -5.27
C THR A 84 7.33 7.91 -4.40
N ILE A 85 7.50 7.66 -3.09
CA ILE A 85 8.13 8.61 -2.16
C ILE A 85 9.58 8.88 -2.55
N ARG A 86 10.35 7.83 -2.88
CA ARG A 86 11.76 7.98 -3.30
C ARG A 86 11.87 8.74 -4.60
N LYS A 87 11.01 8.42 -5.57
CA LYS A 87 10.97 9.11 -6.87
C LYS A 87 10.66 10.59 -6.69
N THR A 88 9.62 10.93 -5.92
CA THR A 88 9.26 12.32 -5.62
C THR A 88 10.41 13.05 -4.94
N HIS A 89 11.04 12.43 -3.93
CA HIS A 89 12.18 13.04 -3.26
C HIS A 89 13.34 13.31 -4.22
N GLN A 90 13.67 12.35 -5.07
CA GLN A 90 14.73 12.51 -6.06
C GLN A 90 14.42 13.62 -7.07
N GLN A 91 13.19 13.68 -7.57
CA GLN A 91 12.78 14.72 -8.53
C GLN A 91 12.81 16.13 -7.95
N LEU A 92 12.51 16.29 -6.65
CA LEU A 92 12.42 17.60 -6.01
C LEU A 92 13.71 18.06 -5.32
N THR A 93 14.66 17.16 -5.08
CA THR A 93 15.85 17.46 -4.26
C THR A 93 17.17 16.98 -4.85
N ASP A 94 17.14 16.22 -5.96
CA ASP A 94 18.28 15.53 -6.55
C ASP A 94 18.99 14.54 -5.60
N LYS A 95 18.31 14.11 -4.53
CA LYS A 95 18.84 13.19 -3.51
C LYS A 95 18.02 11.91 -3.45
N THR A 96 18.64 10.83 -2.97
CA THR A 96 17.92 9.60 -2.64
C THR A 96 17.30 9.70 -1.25
N PHE A 97 16.01 9.37 -1.12
CA PHE A 97 15.36 9.26 0.18
C PHE A 97 15.69 7.94 0.87
N TYR A 98 16.13 8.03 2.11
CA TYR A 98 16.33 6.89 3.02
C TYR A 98 15.48 7.07 4.27
N LEU A 99 14.97 5.96 4.81
CA LEU A 99 14.34 5.98 6.12
C LEU A 99 15.35 6.34 7.21
N PRO A 100 14.90 6.93 8.32
CA PRO A 100 15.75 7.11 9.50
C PRO A 100 16.42 5.80 9.93
N ARG A 101 17.64 5.91 10.46
CA ARG A 101 18.39 4.74 10.97
C ARG A 101 17.64 4.10 12.13
N GLY A 102 17.70 2.76 12.21
CA GLY A 102 17.06 2.01 13.29
C GLY A 102 15.58 1.68 13.05
N VAL A 103 15.01 2.11 11.92
CA VAL A 103 13.65 1.77 11.52
C VAL A 103 13.68 0.57 10.59
N GLU A 104 13.14 -0.55 11.05
CA GLU A 104 12.96 -1.74 10.25
C GLU A 104 11.70 -1.63 9.39
N HIS A 105 11.61 -2.43 8.33
CA HIS A 105 10.49 -2.32 7.41
C HIS A 105 10.05 -3.66 6.83
N PHE A 106 8.80 -3.75 6.41
CA PHE A 106 8.26 -4.93 5.73
C PHE A 106 7.11 -4.55 4.79
N CYS A 107 6.65 -5.52 4.01
CA CYS A 107 5.54 -5.36 3.08
C CYS A 107 4.28 -6.02 3.65
N LEU A 108 3.26 -5.23 3.98
CA LEU A 108 2.03 -5.75 4.58
C LEU A 108 1.25 -6.65 3.61
N MET A 109 1.26 -6.35 2.31
CA MET A 109 0.64 -7.20 1.28
C MET A 109 1.28 -8.60 1.23
N ASP A 110 2.59 -8.71 1.44
CA ASP A 110 3.28 -10.01 1.52
C ASP A 110 2.81 -10.81 2.76
N ILE A 111 2.72 -10.14 3.90
CA ILE A 111 2.19 -10.75 5.14
C ILE A 111 0.74 -11.18 4.96
N VAL A 112 -0.11 -10.30 4.42
CA VAL A 112 -1.53 -10.56 4.23
C VAL A 112 -1.75 -11.72 3.25
N ALA A 113 -1.06 -11.72 2.11
CA ALA A 113 -1.15 -12.79 1.13
C ALA A 113 -0.64 -14.14 1.66
N THR A 114 0.39 -14.12 2.53
CA THR A 114 1.03 -15.31 3.07
C THR A 114 0.30 -15.88 4.28
N CYS A 115 -0.03 -15.04 5.25
CA CYS A 115 -0.53 -15.42 6.57
C CYS A 115 -2.07 -15.31 6.66
N LEU A 116 -2.63 -14.16 6.27
CA LEU A 116 -4.07 -13.89 6.45
C LEU A 116 -4.92 -14.63 5.41
N ALA A 117 -4.55 -14.59 4.14
CA ALA A 117 -5.26 -15.26 3.05
C ALA A 117 -4.97 -16.78 3.01
N ASN A 118 -5.19 -17.48 4.11
CA ASN A 118 -4.90 -18.90 4.28
C ASN A 118 -6.13 -19.79 3.99
N ARG A 119 -6.13 -21.04 4.49
CA ARG A 119 -7.24 -21.99 4.29
C ARG A 119 -8.59 -21.42 4.71
N ASN A 120 -8.65 -20.66 5.81
CA ASN A 120 -9.91 -20.10 6.31
C ASN A 120 -10.48 -19.05 5.36
N PHE A 121 -9.61 -18.24 4.74
CA PHE A 121 -10.02 -17.33 3.67
C PHE A 121 -10.56 -18.10 2.48
N THR A 122 -9.83 -19.12 1.99
CA THR A 122 -10.27 -19.95 0.86
C THR A 122 -11.58 -20.68 1.15
N THR A 123 -11.77 -21.21 2.35
CA THR A 123 -13.03 -21.86 2.75
C THR A 123 -14.19 -20.87 2.76
N TRP A 124 -13.99 -19.67 3.30
CA TRP A 124 -15.01 -18.63 3.30
C TRP A 124 -15.34 -18.14 1.87
N ILE A 125 -14.33 -17.95 1.01
CA ILE A 125 -14.54 -17.63 -0.40
C ILE A 125 -15.43 -18.68 -1.09
N LYS A 126 -15.21 -19.97 -0.81
CA LYS A 126 -16.01 -21.06 -1.39
C LYS A 126 -17.45 -21.13 -0.87
N SER A 127 -17.76 -20.48 0.25
CA SER A 127 -19.13 -20.40 0.78
C SER A 127 -19.93 -19.22 0.23
N LEU A 128 -19.31 -18.31 -0.52
CA LEU A 128 -19.99 -17.16 -1.12
C LEU A 128 -20.81 -17.59 -2.34
N ASP A 129 -21.96 -16.96 -2.52
CA ASP A 129 -22.70 -17.04 -3.78
C ASP A 129 -21.98 -16.26 -4.90
N GLU A 130 -22.44 -16.43 -6.14
CA GLU A 130 -21.78 -15.82 -7.31
C GLU A 130 -21.75 -14.28 -7.22
N HIS A 131 -22.80 -13.67 -6.67
CA HIS A 131 -22.90 -12.22 -6.53
C HIS A 131 -21.88 -11.69 -5.51
N SER A 132 -21.77 -12.35 -4.36
CA SER A 132 -20.83 -12.03 -3.29
C SER A 132 -19.39 -12.30 -3.70
N LEU A 133 -19.15 -13.39 -4.45
CA LEU A 133 -17.82 -13.72 -4.96
C LEU A 133 -17.29 -12.62 -5.89
N LYS A 134 -18.16 -11.98 -6.70
CA LYS A 134 -17.76 -10.86 -7.57
C LYS A 134 -17.16 -9.68 -6.78
N GLN A 135 -17.58 -9.46 -5.54
CA GLN A 135 -16.99 -8.44 -4.65
C GLN A 135 -15.56 -8.79 -4.18
N MET A 136 -15.13 -10.03 -4.38
CA MET A 136 -13.85 -10.55 -3.92
C MET A 136 -12.89 -10.86 -5.07
N THR A 137 -13.33 -10.61 -6.32
CA THR A 137 -12.57 -10.89 -7.53
C THR A 137 -12.30 -9.62 -8.33
N THR A 138 -11.19 -9.62 -9.05
CA THR A 138 -10.90 -8.66 -10.13
C THR A 138 -11.91 -8.81 -11.27
N GLU A 139 -11.99 -7.83 -12.17
CA GLU A 139 -12.81 -7.89 -13.39
C GLU A 139 -12.54 -9.13 -14.25
N LYS A 140 -11.30 -9.67 -14.18
CA LYS A 140 -10.88 -10.88 -14.90
C LYS A 140 -11.23 -12.19 -14.16
N GLY A 141 -11.97 -12.12 -13.06
CA GLY A 141 -12.40 -13.28 -12.26
C GLY A 141 -11.35 -13.85 -11.30
N ASN A 142 -10.14 -13.28 -11.24
CA ASN A 142 -9.12 -13.71 -10.27
C ASN A 142 -9.45 -13.19 -8.87
N LEU A 143 -9.17 -13.96 -7.81
CA LEU A 143 -9.29 -13.48 -6.43
C LEU A 143 -8.37 -12.27 -6.22
N SER A 144 -8.95 -11.20 -5.67
CA SER A 144 -8.23 -10.00 -5.30
C SER A 144 -7.54 -10.19 -3.95
N TYR A 145 -6.36 -9.56 -3.84
CA TYR A 145 -5.63 -9.41 -2.58
C TYR A 145 -5.36 -7.94 -2.29
N SER A 146 -6.22 -7.02 -2.75
CA SER A 146 -6.12 -5.60 -2.34
C SER A 146 -6.40 -5.44 -0.84
N ALA A 147 -5.95 -4.34 -0.26
CA ALA A 147 -6.22 -4.02 1.15
C ALA A 147 -7.73 -4.00 1.42
N GLU A 148 -8.50 -3.36 0.53
CA GLU A 148 -9.97 -3.35 0.57
C GLU A 148 -10.56 -4.76 0.62
N THR A 149 -10.17 -5.64 -0.32
CA THR A 149 -10.68 -7.02 -0.38
C THR A 149 -10.37 -7.79 0.91
N MET A 150 -9.16 -7.62 1.45
CA MET A 150 -8.77 -8.31 2.68
C MET A 150 -9.47 -7.72 3.91
N LEU A 151 -9.81 -6.43 3.89
CA LEU A 151 -10.65 -5.83 4.92
C LEU A 151 -12.09 -6.33 4.84
N ARG A 152 -12.69 -6.44 3.65
CA ARG A 152 -14.01 -7.07 3.45
C ARG A 152 -14.07 -8.46 4.07
N TYR A 153 -13.00 -9.25 3.88
CA TYR A 153 -12.87 -10.56 4.51
C TYR A 153 -12.88 -10.49 6.04
N LEU A 154 -12.13 -9.55 6.63
CA LEU A 154 -12.03 -9.41 8.08
C LEU A 154 -13.30 -8.86 8.72
N SER A 155 -13.94 -7.88 8.09
CA SER A 155 -15.17 -7.24 8.59
C SER A 155 -16.43 -8.04 8.30
N LYS A 156 -16.38 -8.96 7.32
CA LYS A 156 -17.56 -9.62 6.73
C LYS A 156 -18.52 -8.64 6.07
N ASP A 157 -18.04 -7.45 5.72
CA ASP A 157 -18.76 -6.46 4.93
C ASP A 157 -18.22 -6.47 3.51
N LEU A 158 -18.93 -7.15 2.61
CA LEU A 158 -18.54 -7.29 1.19
C LEU A 158 -18.69 -5.99 0.39
N TYR A 159 -19.42 -5.00 0.90
CA TYR A 159 -19.73 -3.76 0.20
C TYR A 159 -18.93 -2.58 0.74
N TYR A 160 -17.99 -2.82 1.66
CA TYR A 160 -17.02 -1.82 2.05
C TYR A 160 -16.26 -1.29 0.82
N VAL A 161 -16.22 0.03 0.66
CA VAL A 161 -15.49 0.73 -0.41
C VAL A 161 -14.46 1.66 0.22
N GLU A 162 -13.21 1.53 -0.23
CA GLU A 162 -12.09 2.37 0.17
C GLU A 162 -12.27 3.81 -0.35
N GLN A 163 -11.93 4.80 0.48
CA GLN A 163 -12.08 6.22 0.13
C GLN A 163 -10.90 6.75 -0.70
N HIS A 164 -9.84 5.96 -0.88
CA HIS A 164 -8.61 6.27 -1.63
C HIS A 164 -8.00 7.63 -1.24
N THR A 165 -7.81 7.83 0.07
CA THR A 165 -7.10 8.99 0.61
C THR A 165 -5.98 8.51 1.50
N ALA A 166 -4.79 9.11 1.40
CA ALA A 166 -3.59 8.60 2.04
C ALA A 166 -3.77 8.32 3.55
N LEU A 167 -4.48 9.20 4.29
CA LEU A 167 -4.73 8.99 5.72
C LEU A 167 -5.72 7.85 5.99
N ARG A 168 -6.76 7.69 5.17
CA ARG A 168 -7.73 6.59 5.33
C ARG A 168 -7.10 5.26 4.98
N ASP A 169 -6.31 5.22 3.91
CA ASP A 169 -5.64 4.02 3.43
C ASP A 169 -4.61 3.58 4.49
N ALA A 170 -3.79 4.50 5.02
CA ALA A 170 -2.88 4.21 6.13
C ALA A 170 -3.59 3.68 7.39
N ARG A 171 -4.78 4.20 7.74
CA ARG A 171 -5.58 3.71 8.88
C ARG A 171 -6.15 2.32 8.62
N MET A 172 -6.61 2.05 7.41
CA MET A 172 -7.09 0.73 7.00
C MET A 172 -5.95 -0.29 7.02
N GLU A 173 -4.81 0.05 6.44
CA GLU A 173 -3.59 -0.77 6.45
C GLU A 173 -3.14 -1.04 7.88
N PHE A 174 -3.19 -0.04 8.76
CA PHE A 174 -2.89 -0.23 10.18
C PHE A 174 -3.85 -1.22 10.85
N ARG A 175 -5.14 -1.19 10.50
CA ARG A 175 -6.11 -2.20 10.98
C ARG A 175 -5.76 -3.61 10.50
N LEU A 176 -5.38 -3.76 9.24
CA LEU A 176 -4.91 -5.05 8.69
C LEU A 176 -3.62 -5.52 9.39
N LEU A 177 -2.69 -4.59 9.64
CA LEU A 177 -1.47 -4.87 10.36
C LEU A 177 -1.76 -5.34 11.78
N MET A 178 -2.64 -4.68 12.53
CA MET A 178 -3.00 -5.10 13.89
C MET A 178 -3.52 -6.53 13.92
N GLU A 179 -4.39 -6.91 12.99
CA GLU A 179 -4.89 -8.29 12.90
C GLU A 179 -3.75 -9.26 12.55
N CYS A 180 -2.89 -8.92 11.60
CA CYS A 180 -1.77 -9.78 11.23
C CYS A 180 -0.76 -9.95 12.37
N TRP A 181 -0.43 -8.85 13.05
CA TRP A 181 0.54 -8.83 14.13
C TRP A 181 0.04 -9.63 15.33
N LYS A 182 -1.24 -9.46 15.70
CA LYS A 182 -1.88 -10.21 16.78
C LYS A 182 -1.79 -11.72 16.60
N ASN A 183 -1.89 -12.21 15.37
CA ASN A 183 -1.95 -13.65 15.09
C ASN A 183 -0.60 -14.25 14.66
N TRP A 184 0.35 -13.46 14.15
CA TRP A 184 1.56 -13.96 13.49
C TRP A 184 2.84 -13.16 13.78
N ASP A 185 2.93 -12.42 14.88
CA ASP A 185 4.10 -11.59 15.22
C ASP A 185 5.46 -12.31 15.07
N SER A 186 5.59 -13.54 15.58
CA SER A 186 6.81 -14.34 15.53
C SER A 186 7.21 -14.70 14.10
N HIS A 187 6.23 -15.02 13.25
CA HIS A 187 6.46 -15.24 11.83
C HIS A 187 6.83 -13.95 11.11
N ILE A 188 6.16 -12.83 11.43
CA ILE A 188 6.44 -11.52 10.84
C ILE A 188 7.89 -11.13 11.11
N ARG A 189 8.31 -11.15 12.37
CA ARG A 189 9.68 -10.84 12.80
C ARG A 189 10.72 -11.76 12.14
N LYS A 190 10.44 -13.06 12.09
CA LYS A 190 11.39 -14.05 11.55
C LYS A 190 11.54 -14.02 10.03
N HIS A 191 10.45 -13.80 9.31
CA HIS A 191 10.41 -14.05 7.87
C HIS A 191 10.27 -12.77 7.02
N PHE A 192 9.62 -11.72 7.53
CA PHE A 192 9.18 -10.59 6.71
C PHE A 192 9.95 -9.29 6.97
N VAL A 193 10.33 -9.03 8.22
CA VAL A 193 11.12 -7.85 8.59
C VAL A 193 12.41 -7.79 7.77
N ASN A 194 12.65 -6.65 7.14
CA ASN A 194 13.76 -6.33 6.25
C ASN A 194 13.97 -7.32 5.08
N ASN A 195 12.96 -8.11 4.74
CA ASN A 195 13.04 -9.15 3.71
C ASN A 195 11.85 -9.07 2.76
N ILE A 196 11.69 -7.97 2.03
CA ILE A 196 10.51 -7.77 1.18
C ILE A 196 10.48 -8.74 0.00
N LYS A 197 9.34 -9.41 -0.20
CA LYS A 197 9.05 -10.22 -1.40
C LYS A 197 7.81 -9.69 -2.12
N SER A 198 7.77 -9.88 -3.44
CA SER A 198 6.59 -9.58 -4.25
C SER A 198 5.56 -10.70 -4.13
N VAL A 199 4.28 -10.33 -4.11
CA VAL A 199 3.17 -11.30 -4.13
C VAL A 199 2.86 -11.70 -5.57
N SER A 200 2.82 -13.02 -5.82
CA SER A 200 2.36 -13.56 -7.11
C SER A 200 0.87 -13.85 -7.07
N TRP A 201 0.11 -13.22 -7.97
CA TRP A 201 -1.33 -13.46 -8.09
C TRP A 201 -1.65 -14.94 -8.40
N GLN A 202 -0.80 -15.61 -9.17
CA GLN A 202 -0.95 -17.03 -9.51
C GLN A 202 -0.81 -17.91 -8.26
N GLN A 203 0.18 -17.60 -7.41
CA GLN A 203 0.36 -18.34 -6.16
C GLN A 203 -0.76 -18.04 -5.16
N PHE A 204 -1.24 -16.80 -5.11
CA PHE A 204 -2.37 -16.40 -4.27
C PHE A 204 -3.63 -17.21 -4.60
N ASN A 205 -3.96 -17.32 -5.89
CA ASN A 205 -5.16 -18.00 -6.37
C ASN A 205 -5.12 -19.54 -6.23
N LYS A 206 -3.96 -20.14 -5.94
CA LYS A 206 -3.83 -21.59 -5.70
C LYS A 206 -4.39 -22.06 -4.34
N GLY A 207 -4.78 -21.14 -3.44
CA GLY A 207 -5.35 -21.50 -2.14
C GLY A 207 -4.36 -22.26 -1.23
N LEU A 208 -3.07 -21.99 -1.36
CA LEU A 208 -2.01 -22.66 -0.60
C LEU A 208 -2.12 -22.37 0.92
N SER A 209 -1.68 -23.33 1.74
CA SER A 209 -1.54 -23.11 3.19
C SER A 209 -0.44 -22.09 3.50
N MET A 210 -0.50 -21.46 4.68
CA MET A 210 0.54 -20.53 5.14
C MET A 210 1.93 -21.17 5.10
N LYS A 211 2.05 -22.43 5.55
CA LYS A 211 3.32 -23.19 5.54
C LYS A 211 3.90 -23.29 4.12
N GLN A 212 3.08 -23.72 3.15
CA GLN A 212 3.51 -23.81 1.75
C GLN A 212 3.87 -22.44 1.16
N LYS A 213 3.15 -21.38 1.53
CA LYS A 213 3.46 -20.02 1.10
C LYS A 213 4.79 -19.54 1.67
N LEU A 214 5.07 -19.78 2.95
CA LEU A 214 6.34 -19.47 3.60
C LEU A 214 7.51 -20.26 2.98
N GLU A 215 7.32 -21.55 2.68
CA GLU A 215 8.31 -22.38 1.99
C GLU A 215 8.63 -21.82 0.58
N ASN A 216 7.59 -21.49 -0.20
CA ASN A 216 7.76 -20.88 -1.51
C ASN A 216 8.45 -19.50 -1.44
N ARG A 217 8.21 -18.75 -0.36
CA ARG A 217 8.80 -17.43 -0.12
C ARG A 217 10.30 -17.49 0.23
N GLY A 218 10.70 -18.54 0.95
CA GLY A 218 12.11 -18.81 1.28
C GLY A 218 12.97 -19.27 0.10
N GLY A 219 12.34 -19.49 -1.07
CA GLY A 219 12.93 -20.20 -2.19
C GLY A 219 12.85 -21.71 -1.95
N ARG A 220 12.42 -22.46 -2.97
CA ARG A 220 12.75 -23.89 -3.00
C ARG A 220 14.28 -23.98 -2.94
N LYS A 221 14.81 -24.67 -1.94
CA LYS A 221 16.16 -25.22 -2.07
C LYS A 221 16.21 -26.13 -3.29
#